data_AF-A0A1G2M2U0-F1
#
_entry.id   AF-A0A1G2M2U0-F1
#
_cell.length_a   1.000
_cell.length_b   1.000
_cell.length_c   1.000
_cell.angle_alpha   90.00
_cell.angle_beta   90.00
_cell.angle_gamma   90.00
#
_symmetry.space_group_name_H-M   'P 1'
#
loop_
_entity.id
_entity.type
_entity.pdbx_description
1 polymer ?
#
loop_
_entity_poly.entity_id
_entity_poly.type
_entity_poly.pdbx_seq_one_letter_code
_entity_poly.pdbx_strand_id
1 'polypeptide(L)'
;MKAQKLLSLVTAVVALVATGCQETRIEQSSVLYESATILSAVHTPSHHKLGVKATTADKEDLVGIDFGGNLGLNLGNGMQVSAVEVPEKFAVVFDCEHGQFIVQRKELYDKLKGVVGKRVVVSYKENYRVTYDKDDTGKKVETSRVLIGYDFINASVVEKAEK
;
A
#
# COMPACT_ATOMS: atom_id res chain seq x y z
N MET A 1 55.81 -1.19 -34.62
CA MET A 1 55.29 -1.61 -33.29
C MET A 1 54.46 -0.51 -32.62
N LYS A 2 53.23 -0.22 -33.06
CA LYS A 2 52.30 0.65 -32.29
C LYS A 2 50.81 0.32 -32.46
N ALA A 3 50.42 -0.46 -33.46
CA ALA A 3 49.00 -0.76 -33.74
C ALA A 3 48.42 -1.98 -32.98
N GLN A 4 49.26 -2.78 -32.31
CA GLN A 4 48.83 -4.08 -31.76
C GLN A 4 48.38 -4.02 -30.29
N LYS A 5 48.49 -2.86 -29.62
CA LYS A 5 48.11 -2.71 -28.20
C LYS A 5 46.70 -2.12 -27.98
N LEU A 6 46.07 -1.56 -29.02
CA LEU A 6 44.75 -0.92 -28.89
C LEU A 6 43.58 -1.85 -29.17
N LEU A 7 43.82 -2.98 -29.86
CA LEU A 7 42.74 -3.93 -30.18
C LEU A 7 42.38 -4.86 -29.00
N SER A 8 43.24 -4.98 -28.00
CA SER A 8 43.04 -5.86 -26.83
C SER A 8 42.20 -5.23 -25.71
N LEU A 9 42.02 -3.91 -25.70
CA LEU A 9 41.35 -3.22 -24.59
C LEU A 9 39.83 -3.11 -24.81
N VAL A 10 39.38 -3.13 -26.06
CA VAL A 10 37.94 -3.01 -26.40
C VAL A 10 37.20 -4.33 -26.16
N THR A 11 37.87 -5.47 -26.30
CA THR A 11 37.27 -6.80 -26.07
C THR A 11 37.04 -7.11 -24.59
N ALA A 12 37.79 -6.48 -23.69
CA ALA A 12 37.65 -6.69 -22.24
C ALA A 12 36.42 -5.98 -21.64
N VAL A 13 35.96 -4.89 -22.25
CA VAL A 13 34.82 -4.10 -21.72
C VAL A 13 33.47 -4.71 -22.13
N VAL A 14 33.38 -5.38 -23.28
CA VAL A 14 32.14 -6.05 -23.73
C VAL A 14 31.86 -7.36 -22.94
N ALA A 15 32.89 -7.98 -22.37
CA ALA A 15 32.73 -9.18 -21.53
C ALA A 15 32.21 -8.88 -20.10
N LEU A 16 32.27 -7.62 -19.66
CA LEU A 16 31.83 -7.21 -18.30
C LEU A 16 30.32 -6.95 -18.18
N VAL A 17 29.56 -7.03 -19.27
CA VAL A 17 28.09 -6.84 -19.26
C VAL A 17 27.33 -8.18 -19.11
N ALA A 18 28.04 -9.30 -18.95
CA ALA A 18 27.45 -10.63 -18.84
C ALA A 18 27.29 -11.14 -17.40
N THR A 19 27.50 -10.30 -16.38
CA THR A 19 27.29 -10.73 -14.98
C THR A 19 25.82 -10.59 -14.60
N GLY A 20 25.11 -11.72 -14.66
CA GLY A 20 23.96 -12.07 -13.83
C GLY A 20 22.90 -10.99 -13.65
N CYS A 21 22.01 -10.83 -14.64
CA CYS A 21 20.78 -10.08 -14.42
C CYS A 21 19.88 -10.91 -13.50
N GLN A 22 20.03 -10.74 -12.19
CA GLN A 22 19.12 -11.31 -11.20
C GLN A 22 17.74 -10.72 -11.44
N GLU A 23 16.79 -11.59 -11.75
CA GLU A 23 15.42 -11.18 -12.01
C GLU A 23 14.61 -11.34 -10.74
N THR A 24 13.98 -10.26 -10.27
CA THR A 24 13.08 -10.30 -9.13
C THR A 24 11.65 -10.11 -9.61
N ARG A 25 10.75 -10.99 -9.18
CA ARG A 25 9.31 -10.92 -9.46
C ARG A 25 8.50 -10.95 -8.17
N ILE A 26 7.30 -10.40 -8.23
CA ILE A 26 6.28 -10.61 -7.21
C ILE A 26 5.35 -11.72 -7.69
N GLU A 27 5.26 -12.79 -6.93
CA GLU A 27 4.36 -13.91 -7.18
C GLU A 27 3.30 -13.98 -6.07
N GLN A 28 2.09 -14.42 -6.43
CA GLN A 28 1.00 -14.57 -5.47
C GLN A 28 0.71 -16.05 -5.23
N SER A 29 0.32 -16.39 -4.00
CA SER A 29 -0.23 -17.71 -3.68
C SER A 29 -1.61 -17.94 -4.30
N SER A 30 -2.12 -19.16 -4.17
CA SER A 30 -3.55 -19.41 -4.22
C SER A 30 -4.29 -18.65 -3.10
N VAL A 31 -5.62 -18.54 -3.22
CA VAL A 31 -6.43 -17.94 -2.16
C VAL A 31 -6.39 -18.84 -0.93
N LEU A 32 -5.97 -18.27 0.19
CA LEU A 32 -5.92 -18.89 1.50
C LEU A 32 -7.12 -18.42 2.34
N TYR A 33 -7.48 -19.23 3.34
CA TYR A 33 -8.59 -18.98 4.24
C TYR A 33 -8.16 -19.22 5.67
N GLU A 34 -8.55 -18.31 6.56
CA GLU A 34 -8.17 -18.38 7.97
C GLU A 34 -9.31 -17.90 8.87
N SER A 35 -9.40 -18.43 10.09
CA SER A 35 -10.34 -17.91 11.08
C SER A 35 -9.74 -16.69 11.77
N ALA A 36 -10.40 -15.53 11.61
CA ALA A 36 -10.01 -14.29 12.26
C ALA A 36 -11.09 -13.79 13.22
N THR A 37 -10.72 -12.95 14.18
CA THR A 37 -11.68 -12.25 15.05
C THR A 37 -11.85 -10.81 14.60
N ILE A 38 -13.09 -10.32 14.51
CA ILE A 38 -13.32 -8.89 14.26
C ILE A 38 -13.02 -8.12 15.54
N LEU A 39 -11.92 -7.38 15.59
CA LEU A 39 -11.55 -6.58 16.76
C LEU A 39 -12.38 -5.31 16.86
N SER A 40 -12.56 -4.62 15.73
CA SER A 40 -13.26 -3.33 15.71
C SER A 40 -13.80 -3.02 14.32
N ALA A 41 -14.89 -2.26 14.30
CA ALA A 41 -15.42 -1.61 13.11
C ALA A 41 -15.41 -0.10 13.39
N VAL A 42 -14.58 0.63 12.63
CA VAL A 42 -14.33 2.05 12.83
C VAL A 42 -15.10 2.84 11.78
N HIS A 43 -15.88 3.80 12.25
CA HIS A 43 -16.53 4.81 11.41
C HIS A 43 -16.07 6.19 11.85
N THR A 44 -15.46 6.91 10.92
CA THR A 44 -15.10 8.31 11.09
C THR A 44 -16.04 9.13 10.20
N PRO A 45 -17.05 9.82 10.76
CA PRO A 45 -17.98 10.62 9.97
C PRO A 45 -17.25 11.78 9.28
N SER A 46 -17.78 12.20 8.14
CA SER A 46 -17.30 13.42 7.50
C SER A 46 -17.54 14.62 8.41
N HIS A 47 -16.57 15.52 8.43
CA HIS A 47 -16.69 16.77 9.16
C HIS A 47 -15.88 17.86 8.49
N HIS A 48 -16.33 19.09 8.67
CA HIS A 48 -15.55 20.26 8.29
C HIS A 48 -14.60 20.61 9.43
N LYS A 49 -13.33 20.77 9.10
CA LYS A 49 -12.34 21.29 10.03
C LYS A 49 -11.96 22.69 9.58
N LEU A 50 -12.23 23.67 10.43
CA LEU A 50 -11.67 25.00 10.30
C LEU A 50 -10.25 24.99 10.87
N GLY A 51 -9.31 25.57 10.13
CA GLY A 51 -7.94 25.71 10.58
C GLY A 51 -7.33 26.98 10.07
N VAL A 52 -6.45 27.56 10.89
CA VAL A 52 -5.54 28.62 10.43
C VAL A 52 -4.42 27.95 9.64
N LYS A 53 -4.26 28.35 8.38
CA LYS A 53 -3.27 27.86 7.44
C LYS A 53 -2.49 29.02 6.85
N ALA A 54 -1.27 28.77 6.40
CA ALA A 54 -0.55 29.76 5.63
C ALA A 54 -1.22 29.94 4.26
N THR A 55 -1.30 31.18 3.79
CA THR A 55 -1.91 31.56 2.50
C THR A 55 -0.90 32.26 1.61
N THR A 56 -1.09 32.15 0.30
CA THR A 56 -0.34 32.91 -0.70
C THR A 56 -0.99 34.25 -1.04
N ALA A 57 -2.13 34.59 -0.45
CA ALA A 57 -2.85 35.84 -0.73
C ALA A 57 -2.16 37.05 -0.10
N ASP A 58 -2.20 38.17 -0.83
CA ASP A 58 -1.65 39.44 -0.36
C ASP A 58 -2.50 40.02 0.78
N LYS A 59 -1.90 40.88 1.62
CA LYS A 59 -2.57 41.41 2.83
C LYS A 59 -3.86 42.20 2.55
N GLU A 60 -4.04 42.68 1.32
CA GLU A 60 -5.21 43.47 0.92
C GLU A 60 -6.37 42.60 0.41
N ASP A 61 -6.10 41.33 0.08
CA ASP A 61 -7.13 40.41 -0.39
C ASP A 61 -7.91 39.83 0.78
N LEU A 62 -9.24 39.92 0.75
CA LEU A 62 -10.12 39.33 1.77
C LEU A 62 -10.19 37.79 1.70
N VAL A 63 -9.81 37.22 0.56
CA VAL A 63 -9.92 35.79 0.27
C VAL A 63 -8.56 35.30 -0.19
N GLY A 64 -8.14 34.13 0.29
CA GLY A 64 -6.90 33.51 -0.14
C GLY A 64 -7.04 32.03 -0.45
N ILE A 65 -5.97 31.46 -1.00
CA ILE A 65 -5.83 30.03 -1.24
C ILE A 65 -4.66 29.53 -0.38
N ASP A 66 -4.88 28.49 0.41
CA ASP A 66 -3.80 27.87 1.18
C ASP A 66 -2.94 26.97 0.30
N PHE A 67 -1.78 26.55 0.81
CA PHE A 67 -0.88 25.64 0.08
C PHE A 67 -1.47 24.24 -0.18
N GLY A 68 -2.65 23.93 0.38
CA GLY A 68 -3.43 22.74 0.06
C GLY A 68 -4.49 22.97 -1.02
N GLY A 69 -4.56 24.16 -1.62
CA GLY A 69 -5.53 24.52 -2.65
C GLY A 69 -6.91 24.90 -2.12
N ASN A 70 -7.09 25.07 -0.81
CA ASN A 70 -8.39 25.39 -0.22
C ASN A 70 -8.59 26.91 -0.15
N LEU A 71 -9.76 27.36 -0.60
CA LEU A 71 -10.18 28.75 -0.44
C LEU A 71 -10.44 29.06 1.04
N GLY A 72 -10.04 30.24 1.50
CA GLY A 72 -10.22 30.67 2.88
C GLY A 72 -10.33 32.17 3.02
N LEU A 73 -10.73 32.60 4.21
CA LEU A 73 -10.74 34.01 4.58
C LEU A 73 -9.34 34.42 5.01
N ASN A 74 -8.76 35.38 4.30
CA ASN A 74 -7.44 35.89 4.63
C ASN A 74 -7.51 36.69 5.95
N LEU A 75 -6.60 36.38 6.86
CA LEU A 75 -6.44 37.09 8.14
C LEU A 75 -5.33 38.15 8.07
N GLY A 76 -4.68 38.29 6.91
CA GLY A 76 -3.46 39.06 6.73
C GLY A 76 -2.23 38.32 7.27
N ASN A 77 -1.05 38.91 7.06
CA ASN A 77 0.24 38.36 7.48
C ASN A 77 0.52 36.93 6.97
N GLY A 78 0.01 36.59 5.77
CA GLY A 78 0.23 35.29 5.16
C GLY A 78 -0.51 34.14 5.84
N MET A 79 -1.58 34.42 6.59
CA MET A 79 -2.46 33.41 7.19
C MET A 79 -3.89 33.54 6.68
N GLN A 80 -4.58 32.42 6.55
CA GLN A 80 -6.01 32.36 6.28
C GLN A 80 -6.70 31.34 7.16
N VAL A 81 -8.02 31.50 7.33
CA VAL A 81 -8.89 30.43 7.83
C VAL A 81 -9.50 29.71 6.63
N SER A 82 -9.12 28.46 6.40
CA SER A 82 -9.76 27.59 5.41
C SER A 82 -10.59 26.51 6.09
N ALA A 83 -11.68 26.13 5.43
CA ALA A 83 -12.42 24.93 5.74
C ALA A 83 -11.81 23.78 4.92
N VAL A 84 -11.42 22.71 5.60
CA VAL A 84 -11.01 21.46 4.95
C VAL A 84 -12.11 20.44 5.21
N GLU A 85 -12.58 19.81 4.13
CA GLU A 85 -13.47 18.66 4.22
C GLU A 85 -12.66 17.42 4.57
N VAL A 86 -12.98 16.79 5.70
CA VAL A 86 -12.42 15.48 6.05
C VAL A 86 -13.42 14.43 5.56
N PRO A 87 -13.03 13.57 4.60
CA PRO A 87 -13.94 12.58 4.03
C PRO A 87 -14.31 11.52 5.08
N GLU A 88 -15.52 11.00 4.94
CA GLU A 88 -15.98 9.87 5.73
C GLU A 88 -15.11 8.64 5.47
N LYS A 89 -14.76 7.91 6.54
CA LYS A 89 -13.98 6.67 6.45
C LYS A 89 -14.65 5.54 7.22
N PHE A 90 -14.58 4.35 6.64
CA PHE A 90 -15.04 3.10 7.23
C PHE A 90 -13.90 2.11 7.21
N ALA A 91 -13.65 1.43 8.33
CA ALA A 91 -12.64 0.39 8.43
C ALA A 91 -13.12 -0.78 9.29
N VAL A 92 -12.62 -1.98 9.00
CA VAL A 92 -12.78 -3.16 9.85
C VAL A 92 -11.39 -3.69 10.17
N VAL A 93 -11.16 -4.00 11.45
CA VAL A 93 -9.91 -4.57 11.95
C VAL A 93 -10.14 -6.04 12.27
N PHE A 94 -9.35 -6.91 11.65
CA PHE A 94 -9.34 -8.35 11.89
C PHE A 94 -8.05 -8.75 12.60
N ASP A 95 -8.17 -9.63 13.59
CA ASP A 95 -7.07 -10.32 14.25
C ASP A 95 -6.89 -11.70 13.63
N CYS A 96 -5.76 -11.91 12.98
CA CYS A 96 -5.36 -13.14 12.30
C CYS A 96 -4.06 -13.68 12.93
N GLU A 97 -3.76 -14.94 12.69
CA GLU A 97 -2.52 -15.63 13.10
C GLU A 97 -1.27 -14.91 12.57
N HIS A 98 -1.38 -14.30 11.38
CA HIS A 98 -0.28 -13.56 10.74
C HIS A 98 -0.29 -12.04 11.04
N GLY A 99 -1.07 -11.58 12.02
CA GLY A 99 -1.18 -10.18 12.43
C GLY A 99 -2.55 -9.57 12.14
N GLN A 100 -2.62 -8.26 11.88
CA GLN A 100 -3.89 -7.56 11.72
C GLN A 100 -4.16 -7.14 10.27
N PHE A 101 -5.38 -7.38 9.79
CA PHE A 101 -5.89 -6.72 8.60
C PHE A 101 -6.72 -5.50 8.97
N ILE A 102 -6.33 -4.32 8.48
CA ILE A 102 -7.11 -3.09 8.59
C ILE A 102 -7.67 -2.77 7.21
N VAL A 103 -8.94 -3.08 7.00
CA VAL A 103 -9.57 -3.01 5.68
C VAL A 103 -10.52 -1.83 5.60
N GLN A 104 -10.21 -0.86 4.73
CA GLN A 104 -11.04 0.33 4.52
C GLN A 104 -12.04 0.11 3.37
N ARG A 105 -13.12 -0.62 3.63
CA ARG A 105 -14.20 -0.88 2.65
C ARG A 105 -15.56 -0.74 3.32
N LYS A 106 -16.39 0.20 2.83
CA LYS A 106 -17.72 0.50 3.40
C LYS A 106 -18.65 -0.71 3.42
N GLU A 107 -18.67 -1.50 2.34
CA GLU A 107 -19.49 -2.72 2.24
C GLU A 107 -19.16 -3.73 3.35
N LEU A 108 -17.87 -3.89 3.64
CA LEU A 108 -17.36 -4.79 4.65
C LEU A 108 -17.68 -4.29 6.06
N TYR A 109 -17.57 -2.98 6.29
CA TYR A 109 -18.04 -2.33 7.51
C TYR A 109 -19.54 -2.54 7.71
N ASP A 110 -20.37 -2.25 6.71
CA ASP A 110 -21.83 -2.37 6.82
C ASP A 110 -22.27 -3.80 7.13
N LYS A 111 -21.58 -4.79 6.55
CA LYS A 111 -21.83 -6.22 6.81
C LYS A 111 -21.41 -6.67 8.20
N LEU A 112 -20.30 -6.15 8.74
CA LEU A 112 -19.64 -6.71 9.93
C LEU A 112 -19.77 -5.86 11.20
N LYS A 113 -20.16 -4.58 11.11
CA LYS A 113 -20.28 -3.68 12.26
C LYS A 113 -21.19 -4.21 13.38
N GLY A 114 -22.23 -4.98 13.04
CA GLY A 114 -23.15 -5.59 14.00
C GLY A 114 -22.66 -6.88 14.65
N VAL A 115 -21.49 -7.39 14.24
CA VAL A 115 -20.93 -8.67 14.69
C VAL A 115 -19.47 -8.55 15.13
N VAL A 116 -19.05 -7.35 15.54
CA VAL A 116 -17.74 -7.13 16.19
C VAL A 116 -17.58 -8.07 17.38
N GLY A 117 -16.38 -8.62 17.56
CA GLY A 117 -16.06 -9.64 18.56
C GLY A 117 -16.37 -11.07 18.12
N LYS A 118 -17.04 -11.29 16.98
CA LYS A 118 -17.27 -12.65 16.45
C LYS A 118 -16.11 -13.13 15.58
N ARG A 119 -15.99 -14.46 15.46
CA ARG A 119 -15.09 -15.10 14.51
C ARG A 119 -15.70 -15.08 13.11
N VAL A 120 -14.85 -14.79 12.14
CA VAL A 120 -15.12 -14.82 10.71
C VAL A 120 -14.07 -15.68 10.01
N VAL A 121 -14.33 -16.02 8.76
CA VAL A 121 -13.30 -16.53 7.86
C VAL A 121 -12.86 -15.39 6.97
N VAL A 122 -11.56 -15.06 7.03
CA VAL A 122 -10.92 -14.14 6.10
C VAL A 122 -10.31 -14.92 4.95
N SER A 123 -10.31 -14.33 3.76
CA SER A 123 -9.58 -14.84 2.61
C SER A 123 -8.56 -13.83 2.13
N TYR A 124 -7.36 -14.33 1.80
CA TYR A 124 -6.23 -13.50 1.39
C TYR A 124 -5.30 -14.26 0.43
N LYS A 125 -4.36 -13.53 -0.18
CA LYS A 125 -3.21 -14.10 -0.89
C LYS A 125 -1.93 -13.66 -0.23
N GLU A 126 -0.93 -14.51 -0.26
CA GLU A 126 0.43 -14.17 0.13
C GLU A 126 1.18 -13.61 -1.08
N ASN A 127 1.90 -12.52 -0.87
CA ASN A 127 2.78 -11.93 -1.87
C ASN A 127 4.21 -12.35 -1.55
N TYR A 128 4.85 -12.99 -2.51
CA TYR A 128 6.23 -13.45 -2.43
C TYR A 128 7.11 -12.62 -3.34
N ARG A 129 8.24 -12.15 -2.81
CA ARG A 129 9.36 -11.71 -3.65
C ARG A 129 10.18 -12.94 -4.00
N VAL A 130 10.22 -13.26 -5.28
CA VAL A 130 10.96 -14.41 -5.81
C VAL A 130 12.12 -13.89 -6.66
N THR A 131 13.33 -14.32 -6.34
CA THR A 131 14.54 -13.97 -7.08
C THR A 131 15.00 -15.18 -7.87
N TYR A 132 15.28 -14.92 -9.15
CA TYR A 132 15.81 -15.90 -10.09
C TYR A 132 17.20 -15.48 -10.52
N ASP A 133 18.11 -16.45 -10.59
CA ASP A 133 19.43 -16.29 -11.16
C ASP A 133 19.65 -17.29 -12.29
N LYS A 134 20.66 -17.07 -13.12
CA LYS A 134 21.07 -18.04 -14.14
C LYS A 134 22.13 -18.97 -13.55
N ASP A 135 21.91 -20.27 -13.67
CA ASP A 135 22.95 -21.26 -13.36
C ASP A 135 24.06 -21.28 -14.43
N ASP A 136 25.07 -22.12 -14.24
CA ASP A 136 26.20 -22.29 -15.18
C ASP A 136 25.76 -22.74 -16.58
N THR A 137 24.52 -23.21 -16.74
CA THR A 137 23.92 -23.61 -18.02
C THR A 137 23.08 -22.49 -18.66
N GLY A 138 22.96 -21.34 -18.00
CA GLY A 138 22.13 -20.21 -18.42
C GLY A 138 20.64 -20.39 -18.12
N LYS A 139 20.24 -21.45 -17.43
CA LYS A 139 18.85 -21.70 -17.06
C LYS A 139 18.48 -20.86 -15.84
N LYS A 140 17.27 -20.28 -15.85
CA LYS A 140 16.73 -19.57 -14.69
C LYS A 140 16.42 -20.57 -13.57
N VAL A 141 16.99 -20.32 -12.40
CA VAL A 141 16.77 -21.09 -11.16
C VAL A 141 16.31 -20.14 -10.07
N GLU A 142 15.26 -20.53 -9.33
CA GLU A 142 14.82 -19.79 -8.15
C GLU A 142 15.91 -19.87 -7.08
N THR A 143 16.44 -18.72 -6.65
CA THR A 143 17.48 -18.65 -5.62
C THR A 143 16.93 -18.18 -4.27
N SER A 144 15.79 -17.48 -4.28
CA SER A 144 15.16 -16.99 -3.06
C SER A 144 13.66 -16.81 -3.23
N ARG A 145 12.92 -17.11 -2.18
CA ARG A 145 11.48 -16.84 -2.04
C ARG A 145 11.21 -16.32 -0.64
N VAL A 146 10.76 -15.07 -0.57
CA VAL A 146 10.52 -14.36 0.70
C VAL A 146 9.09 -13.85 0.72
N LEU A 147 8.35 -14.18 1.78
CA LEU A 147 7.03 -13.61 2.04
C LEU A 147 7.18 -12.13 2.38
N ILE A 148 6.58 -11.25 1.56
CA ILE A 148 6.69 -9.79 1.72
C ILE A 148 5.40 -9.12 2.17
N GLY A 149 4.28 -9.86 2.20
CA GLY A 149 3.03 -9.34 2.73
C GLY A 149 1.82 -10.17 2.32
N TYR A 150 0.66 -9.67 2.72
CA TYR A 150 -0.63 -10.32 2.50
C TYR A 150 -1.58 -9.36 1.80
N ASP A 151 -2.36 -9.87 0.85
CA ASP A 151 -3.37 -9.15 0.11
C ASP A 151 -4.77 -9.64 0.52
N PHE A 152 -5.49 -8.80 1.25
CA PHE A 152 -6.82 -9.12 1.76
C PHE A 152 -7.86 -9.14 0.63
N ILE A 153 -8.58 -10.25 0.52
CA ILE A 153 -9.63 -10.43 -0.48
C ILE A 153 -11.00 -10.15 0.14
N ASN A 154 -11.44 -10.94 1.12
CA ASN A 154 -12.79 -10.82 1.69
C ASN A 154 -12.88 -11.38 3.12
N ALA A 155 -14.00 -11.15 3.79
CA ALA A 155 -14.37 -11.83 5.02
C ALA A 155 -15.86 -12.25 5.02
N SER A 156 -16.13 -13.43 5.56
CA SER A 156 -17.48 -13.97 5.71
C SER A 156 -17.71 -14.46 7.14
N VAL A 157 -18.93 -14.24 7.64
CA VAL A 157 -19.38 -14.84 8.89
C VAL A 157 -19.50 -16.34 8.66
N VAL A 158 -18.98 -17.15 9.58
CA VAL A 158 -19.24 -18.58 9.58
C VAL A 158 -20.70 -18.76 9.96
N GLU A 159 -21.59 -18.88 8.97
CA GLU A 159 -22.92 -19.41 9.23
C GLU A 159 -22.72 -20.83 9.74
N LYS A 160 -23.18 -21.10 10.97
CA LYS A 160 -23.29 -22.48 11.43
C LYS A 160 -24.12 -23.20 10.38
N ALA A 161 -23.53 -24.19 9.72
CA ALA A 161 -24.29 -25.17 8.96
C ALA A 161 -25.40 -25.69 9.89
N GLU A 162 -26.66 -25.40 9.54
CA GLU A 162 -27.80 -26.03 10.18
C GLU A 162 -27.59 -27.54 10.09
N LYS A 163 -27.61 -28.18 11.25
CA LYS A 163 -27.59 -29.64 11.37
C LYS A 163 -28.99 -30.18 11.15
#